data_AF-A0A660VBN7-F1
#
_entry.id   AF-A0A660VBN7-F1
#
_cell.length_a   1.000
_cell.length_b   1.000
_cell.length_c   1.000
_cell.angle_alpha   90.00
_cell.angle_beta   90.00
_cell.angle_gamma   90.00
#
_symmetry.space_group_name_H-M   'P 1'
#
loop_
_entity.id
_entity.type
_entity.pdbx_description
1 polymer ?
#
loop_
_entity_poly.entity_id
_entity_poly.type
_entity_poly.pdbx_seq_one_letter_code
_entity_poly.pdbx_strand_id
1 'polypeptide(L)'
;MGNFYTDNDDIQFLFRHLNLEKVAGLQEENFKHAGQFDIAPANADEAITNYDMVLDSIGRLSADFIDPRSEGIDREGNTLNEDGTVTYAKGIAESMEALAKADVMGFTLPHRFGGLNFPC
;
A
#
# COMPACT_ATOMS: atom_id res chain seq x y z
N MET A 1 15.74 -8.23 9.45
CA MET A 1 14.65 -7.27 9.21
C MET A 1 13.96 -7.77 7.97
N GLY A 2 12.69 -8.12 8.05
CA GLY A 2 11.99 -8.77 6.94
C GLY A 2 11.34 -7.74 6.03
N ASN A 3 11.08 -8.11 4.78
CA ASN A 3 10.27 -7.32 3.88
C ASN A 3 9.47 -8.26 2.96
N PHE A 4 8.16 -8.35 3.18
CA PHE A 4 7.32 -9.28 2.42
C PHE A 4 7.15 -8.93 0.93
N TYR A 5 7.63 -7.76 0.49
CA TYR A 5 7.70 -7.41 -0.92
C TYR A 5 9.03 -7.87 -1.55
N THR A 6 10.18 -7.53 -0.97
CA THR A 6 11.49 -7.86 -1.56
C THR A 6 11.94 -9.29 -1.25
N ASP A 7 11.46 -9.89 -0.15
CA ASP A 7 11.73 -11.29 0.21
C ASP A 7 10.78 -12.29 -0.47
N ASN A 8 9.90 -11.83 -1.37
CA ASN A 8 8.95 -12.67 -2.10
C ASN A 8 9.37 -12.84 -3.57
N ASP A 9 10.02 -13.96 -3.87
CA ASP A 9 10.54 -14.27 -5.20
C ASP A 9 9.48 -14.25 -6.31
N ASP A 10 8.23 -14.61 -6.01
CA ASP A 10 7.13 -14.64 -6.99
C ASP A 10 6.68 -13.23 -7.37
N ILE A 11 6.55 -12.33 -6.39
CA ILE A 11 6.24 -10.91 -6.64
C ILE A 11 7.39 -10.28 -7.44
N GLN A 12 8.63 -10.51 -7.02
CA GLN A 12 9.81 -10.00 -7.69
C GLN A 12 9.94 -10.56 -9.11
N PHE A 13 9.61 -11.84 -9.33
CA PHE A 13 9.54 -12.44 -10.64
C PHE A 13 8.49 -11.74 -11.51
N LEU A 14 7.28 -11.55 -11.01
CA LEU A 14 6.21 -10.88 -11.77
C LEU A 14 6.63 -9.47 -12.20
N PHE A 15 7.17 -8.65 -11.30
CA PHE A 15 7.58 -7.28 -11.58
C PHE A 15 8.72 -7.20 -12.62
N ARG A 16 9.64 -8.17 -12.63
CA ARG A 16 10.70 -8.26 -13.66
C ARG A 16 10.18 -8.61 -15.05
N HIS A 17 9.01 -9.25 -15.16
CA HIS A 17 8.47 -9.74 -16.44
C HIS A 17 7.25 -8.95 -16.93
N LEU A 18 6.64 -8.14 -16.08
CA LEU A 18 5.60 -7.20 -16.50
C LEU A 18 6.20 -6.01 -17.25
N ASN A 19 5.48 -5.55 -18.28
CA ASN A 19 5.77 -4.28 -18.91
C ASN A 19 5.17 -3.14 -18.07
N LEU A 20 5.85 -2.78 -16.98
CA LEU A 20 5.39 -1.76 -16.04
C LEU A 20 5.31 -0.37 -16.69
N GLU A 21 6.17 -0.07 -17.67
CA GLU A 21 6.11 1.18 -18.43
C GLU A 21 4.76 1.33 -19.13
N LYS A 22 4.31 0.27 -19.81
CA LYS A 22 3.00 0.25 -20.47
C LYS A 22 1.85 0.36 -19.47
N VAL A 23 1.96 -0.32 -18.32
CA VAL A 23 0.93 -0.27 -17.27
C VAL A 23 0.83 1.15 -16.71
N ALA A 24 1.97 1.76 -16.35
CA ALA A 24 2.03 3.13 -15.85
C ALA A 24 1.48 4.13 -16.87
N GLY A 25 1.85 4.01 -18.15
CA GLY A 25 1.33 4.87 -19.21
C GLY A 25 -0.20 4.78 -19.37
N LEU A 26 -0.79 3.58 -19.20
CA LEU A 26 -2.24 3.42 -19.24
C LEU A 26 -2.92 4.00 -17.99
N GLN A 27 -2.38 3.70 -16.81
CA GLN A 27 -2.95 4.10 -15.52
C GLN A 27 -2.89 5.62 -15.29
N GLU A 28 -1.79 6.26 -15.71
CA GLU A 28 -1.58 7.72 -15.60
C GLU A 28 -2.10 8.48 -16.83
N GLU A 29 -2.79 7.79 -17.74
CA GLU A 29 -3.31 8.36 -18.99
C GLU A 29 -2.24 9.15 -19.77
N ASN A 30 -1.09 8.53 -19.95
CA ASN A 30 0.14 9.12 -20.49
C ASN A 30 0.62 10.35 -19.69
N PHE A 31 0.57 10.27 -18.36
CA PHE A 31 1.09 11.27 -17.43
C PHE A 31 0.41 12.64 -17.58
N LYS A 32 -0.88 12.65 -17.96
CA LYS A 32 -1.63 13.90 -18.20
C LYS A 32 -1.77 14.80 -16.97
N HIS A 33 -1.56 14.23 -15.78
CA HIS A 33 -1.70 14.88 -14.48
C HIS A 33 -0.37 15.39 -13.90
N ALA A 34 0.74 15.23 -14.64
CA ALA A 34 2.05 15.73 -14.25
C ALA A 34 2.00 17.23 -13.89
N GLY A 35 2.49 17.58 -12.71
CA GLY A 35 2.48 18.97 -12.20
C GLY A 35 1.11 19.53 -11.81
N GLN A 36 0.03 18.75 -11.88
CA GLN A 36 -1.30 19.14 -11.39
C GLN A 36 -1.54 18.70 -9.93
N PHE A 37 -0.88 17.62 -9.52
CA PHE A 37 -0.91 17.07 -8.16
C PHE A 37 0.51 16.81 -7.71
N ASP A 38 0.77 16.95 -6.40
CA ASP A 38 2.11 16.88 -5.82
C ASP A 38 2.82 15.54 -6.06
N ILE A 39 2.04 14.46 -6.19
CA ILE A 39 2.52 13.08 -6.30
C ILE A 39 2.26 12.44 -7.67
N ALA A 40 1.70 13.20 -8.63
CA ALA A 40 1.45 12.67 -9.98
C ALA A 40 2.78 12.56 -10.74
N PRO A 41 3.15 11.36 -11.23
CA PRO A 41 4.43 11.14 -11.90
C PRO A 41 4.47 11.86 -13.26
N ALA A 42 5.65 12.35 -13.65
CA ALA A 42 5.84 13.01 -14.93
C ALA A 42 6.11 12.03 -16.08
N ASN A 43 6.53 10.81 -15.77
CA ASN A 43 6.89 9.77 -16.73
C ASN A 43 6.84 8.37 -16.09
N ALA A 44 7.07 7.34 -16.91
CA ALA A 44 6.98 5.96 -16.48
C ALA A 44 8.04 5.58 -15.46
N ASP A 45 9.27 6.09 -15.59
CA ASP A 45 10.36 5.79 -14.66
C ASP A 45 10.06 6.33 -13.26
N GLU A 46 9.51 7.55 -13.17
CA GLU A 46 9.02 8.13 -11.91
C GLU A 46 7.88 7.31 -11.31
N ALA A 47 6.91 6.89 -12.13
CA ALA A 47 5.79 6.06 -11.66
C ALA A 47 6.29 4.72 -11.10
N ILE A 48 7.18 4.04 -11.82
CA ILE A 48 7.76 2.75 -11.40
C ILE A 48 8.59 2.90 -10.13
N THR A 49 9.39 3.97 -10.03
CA THR A 49 10.15 4.29 -8.81
C THR A 49 9.22 4.51 -7.62
N ASN A 50 8.13 5.24 -7.81
CA ASN A 50 7.12 5.45 -6.77
C ASN A 50 6.46 4.13 -6.35
N TYR A 51 6.15 3.24 -7.30
CA TYR A 51 5.62 1.91 -6.98
C TYR A 51 6.58 1.13 -6.08
N ASP A 52 7.86 1.06 -6.45
CA ASP A 52 8.86 0.33 -5.70
C ASP A 52 9.08 0.89 -4.30
N MET A 53 9.18 2.22 -4.16
CA MET A 53 9.33 2.89 -2.86
C MET A 53 8.17 2.62 -1.90
N VAL A 54 6.94 2.67 -2.42
CA VAL A 54 5.74 2.42 -1.61
C VAL A 54 5.62 0.94 -1.25
N LEU A 55 5.86 0.03 -2.21
CA LEU A 55 5.80 -1.41 -1.96
C LEU A 55 6.89 -1.90 -1.00
N ASP A 56 8.11 -1.35 -1.09
CA ASP A 56 9.19 -1.62 -0.13
C ASP A 56 8.78 -1.18 1.28
N SER A 57 8.24 0.03 1.42
CA SER A 57 7.77 0.56 2.70
C SER A 57 6.65 -0.28 3.30
N ILE A 58 5.66 -0.68 2.49
CA ILE A 58 4.54 -1.54 2.93
C ILE A 58 5.02 -2.95 3.27
N GLY A 59 5.90 -3.53 2.45
CA GLY A 59 6.42 -4.88 2.67
C GLY A 59 7.21 -4.97 3.97
N ARG A 60 8.00 -3.94 4.28
CA ARG A 60 8.69 -3.82 5.58
C ARG A 60 7.71 -3.60 6.74
N LEU A 61 6.74 -2.69 6.61
CA LEU A 61 5.71 -2.49 7.63
C LEU A 61 4.95 -3.79 7.91
N SER A 62 4.66 -4.56 6.87
CA SER A 62 3.94 -5.83 6.99
C SER A 62 4.76 -6.86 7.76
N ALA A 63 6.05 -7.01 7.43
CA ALA A 63 6.92 -8.00 8.05
C ALA A 63 7.35 -7.62 9.48
N ASP A 64 7.74 -6.37 9.71
CA ASP A 64 8.34 -5.95 10.98
C ASP A 64 7.28 -5.50 12.01
N PHE A 65 6.16 -4.96 11.54
CA PHE A 65 5.11 -4.39 12.40
C PHE A 65 3.90 -5.32 12.43
N ILE A 66 3.23 -5.56 11.30
CA ILE A 66 1.92 -6.22 11.28
C ILE A 66 2.01 -7.72 11.65
N ASP A 67 2.84 -8.49 10.94
CA ASP A 67 2.90 -9.96 11.04
C ASP A 67 3.19 -10.49 12.46
N PRO A 68 4.18 -9.97 13.21
CA PRO A 68 4.49 -10.48 14.55
C PRO A 68 3.34 -10.33 15.55
N ARG A 69 2.35 -9.49 15.27
CA ARG A 69 1.18 -9.27 16.13
C ARG A 69 -0.08 -9.98 15.66
N SER A 70 -0.09 -10.52 14.43
CA SER A 70 -1.27 -11.15 13.84
C SER A 70 -1.82 -12.29 14.70
N GLU A 71 -0.96 -13.16 15.25
CA GLU A 71 -1.40 -14.24 16.13
C GLU A 71 -2.06 -13.72 17.43
N GLY A 72 -1.49 -12.67 18.02
CA GLY A 72 -2.05 -12.07 19.24
C GLY A 72 -3.41 -11.42 18.98
N ILE A 73 -3.55 -10.76 17.83
CA ILE A 73 -4.80 -10.14 17.37
C ILE A 73 -5.90 -11.20 17.20
N ASP A 74 -5.58 -12.32 16.56
CA ASP A 74 -6.55 -13.41 16.34
C ASP A 74 -7.06 -14.01 17.65
N ARG A 75 -6.16 -14.18 18.63
CA ARG A 75 -6.52 -14.66 19.97
C ARG A 75 -7.35 -13.66 20.78
N GLU A 76 -7.09 -12.36 20.62
CA GLU A 76 -7.82 -11.28 21.32
C GLU A 76 -9.26 -11.16 20.77
N GLY A 77 -9.40 -11.14 19.44
CA GLY A 77 -10.68 -10.96 18.78
C GLY A 77 -11.29 -9.56 18.97
N ASN A 78 -12.43 -9.33 18.31
CA ASN A 78 -13.16 -8.07 18.44
C ASN A 78 -14.25 -8.19 19.52
N THR A 79 -14.59 -7.07 20.15
CA THR A 79 -15.66 -6.99 21.15
C THR A 79 -16.91 -6.36 20.54
N LEU A 80 -18.07 -7.04 20.62
CA LEU A 80 -19.37 -6.43 20.35
C LEU A 80 -19.85 -5.72 21.63
N ASN A 81 -20.09 -4.42 21.54
CA ASN A 81 -20.50 -3.57 22.64
C ASN A 81 -22.04 -3.58 22.81
N GLU A 82 -22.51 -3.18 23.99
CA GLU A 82 -23.95 -3.16 24.32
C GLU A 82 -24.76 -2.18 23.46
N ASP A 83 -24.13 -1.14 22.94
CA ASP A 83 -24.73 -0.16 22.01
C ASP A 83 -24.76 -0.63 20.54
N GLY A 84 -24.28 -1.85 20.28
CA GLY A 84 -24.18 -2.44 18.95
C GLY A 84 -22.94 -2.05 18.16
N THR A 85 -22.03 -1.24 18.71
CA THR A 85 -20.73 -0.95 18.08
C THR A 85 -19.75 -2.10 18.26
N VAL A 86 -18.67 -2.10 17.47
CA VAL A 86 -17.60 -3.11 17.57
C VAL A 86 -16.29 -2.41 17.91
N THR A 87 -15.63 -2.88 18.97
CA THR A 87 -14.27 -2.49 19.31
C THR A 87 -13.30 -3.50 18.74
N TYR A 88 -12.37 -3.03 17.89
CA TYR A 88 -11.32 -3.88 17.35
C TYR A 88 -10.33 -4.32 18.42
N ALA A 89 -9.74 -5.50 18.22
CA ALA A 89 -8.52 -5.89 18.91
C ALA A 89 -7.47 -4.76 18.79
N LYS A 90 -6.73 -4.50 19.87
CA LYS A 90 -5.81 -3.36 19.92
C LYS A 90 -4.81 -3.36 18.76
N GLY A 91 -4.27 -4.53 18.42
CA GLY A 91 -3.29 -4.65 17.33
C GLY A 91 -3.87 -4.35 15.94
N ILE A 92 -5.17 -4.53 15.71
CA ILE A 92 -5.83 -4.11 14.45
C ILE A 92 -5.84 -2.59 14.38
N ALA A 93 -6.29 -1.92 15.45
CA ALA A 93 -6.37 -0.47 15.48
C ALA A 93 -5.00 0.19 15.26
N GLU A 94 -3.95 -0.33 15.92
CA GLU A 94 -2.57 0.16 15.77
C GLU A 94 -2.02 -0.10 14.36
N SER A 95 -2.34 -1.25 13.75
CA SER A 95 -1.90 -1.57 12.38
C SER A 95 -2.59 -0.68 11.35
N MET A 96 -3.88 -0.41 11.52
CA MET A 96 -4.63 0.53 10.69
C MET A 96 -4.09 1.96 10.81
N GLU A 97 -3.74 2.39 12.03
CA GLU A 97 -3.12 3.71 12.24
C GLU A 97 -1.75 3.81 11.56
N ALA A 98 -0.93 2.76 11.62
CA ALA A 98 0.37 2.75 10.95
C ALA A 98 0.25 2.79 9.42
N LEU A 99 -0.71 2.05 8.84
CA LEU A 99 -1.01 2.11 7.40
C LEU A 99 -1.55 3.49 7.00
N ALA A 100 -2.39 4.12 7.83
CA ALA A 100 -2.88 5.47 7.60
C ALA A 100 -1.75 6.51 7.65
N LYS A 101 -0.81 6.39 8.61
CA LYS A 101 0.37 7.26 8.71
C LYS A 101 1.33 7.10 7.54
N ALA A 102 1.37 5.92 6.92
CA ALA A 102 2.13 5.67 5.71
C ALA A 102 1.43 6.21 4.44
N ASP A 103 0.20 6.72 4.55
CA ASP A 103 -0.62 7.28 3.46
C ASP A 103 -0.92 6.29 2.31
N VAL A 104 -1.03 5.00 2.65
CA VAL A 104 -1.24 3.91 1.66
C VAL A 104 -2.69 3.39 1.62
N MET A 105 -3.56 3.92 2.48
CA MET A 105 -4.95 3.46 2.60
C MET A 105 -5.79 3.72 1.34
N GLY A 106 -5.37 4.66 0.50
CA GLY A 106 -6.03 5.04 -0.75
C GLY A 106 -5.16 4.86 -1.99
N PHE A 107 -4.18 3.95 -1.97
CA PHE A 107 -3.14 3.91 -3.00
C PHE A 107 -3.67 3.71 -4.44
N THR A 108 -4.81 3.04 -4.62
CA THR A 108 -5.47 2.88 -5.94
C THR A 108 -6.47 4.00 -6.29
N LEU A 109 -6.74 4.92 -5.37
CA LEU A 109 -7.65 6.04 -5.65
C LEU A 109 -6.99 7.02 -6.61
N PRO A 110 -7.75 7.60 -7.56
CA PRO A 110 -7.24 8.65 -8.44
C PRO A 110 -6.70 9.87 -7.68
N HIS A 111 -5.72 10.55 -8.28
CA HIS A 111 -5.09 11.77 -7.73
C HIS A 111 -6.08 12.84 -7.26
N ARG A 112 -7.19 13.03 -7.99
CA ARG A 112 -8.24 14.01 -7.64
C ARG A 112 -8.94 13.77 -6.29
N PHE A 113 -8.76 12.59 -5.70
CA PHE A 113 -9.29 12.23 -4.38
C PHE A 113 -8.19 12.10 -3.32
N GLY A 114 -6.95 12.50 -3.64
CA GLY A 114 -5.80 12.37 -2.75
C GLY A 114 -5.18 10.97 -2.71
N GLY A 115 -5.49 10.10 -3.67
CA GLY A 115 -4.83 8.79 -3.79
C GLY A 115 -3.60 8.82 -4.68
N LEU A 116 -2.83 7.72 -4.66
CA LEU A 116 -1.60 7.58 -5.44
C LEU A 116 -1.83 7.15 -6.90
N ASN A 117 -3.06 6.81 -7.26
CA ASN A 117 -3.46 6.33 -8.59
C ASN A 117 -2.68 5.08 -9.08
N PHE A 118 -2.26 4.19 -8.17
CA PHE A 118 -1.55 2.97 -8.57
C PHE A 118 -2.43 2.01 -9.38
N PRO A 119 -1.84 1.19 -10.26
CA PRO A 119 -2.57 0.18 -11.04
C PRO A 119 -3.22 -0.88 -10.14
N CYS A 120 -4.41 -1.36 -10.54
CA CYS A 120 -5.11 -2.47 -9.88
C CYS A 120 -4.85 -3.83 -10.53
#